data_AF-A0A443SP24-F1
#
_entry.id   AF-A0A443SP24-F1
#
_cell.length_a   1.000
_cell.length_b   1.000
_cell.length_c   1.000
_cell.angle_alpha   90.00
_cell.angle_beta   90.00
_cell.angle_gamma   90.00
#
_symmetry.space_group_name_H-M   'P 1'
#
loop_
_entity.id
_entity.type
_entity.pdbx_description
1 polymer ?
#
loop_
_entity_poly.entity_id
_entity_poly.type
_entity_poly.pdbx_seq_one_letter_code
_entity_poly.pdbx_strand_id
1 'polypeptide(L)'
;FRSGNFNILVATDVASRGIDVSDIKYVINYDFPRDIEDYVHRIGRTARGSRKGTAYSFFCNTDAPRASDLIKILRKVNQNVPEKLEELAKNAVQDTRRKNQYKRSVYNDLRYV
;
A
#
# COMPACT_ATOMS: atom_id res chain seq x y z
N PHE A 1 16.40 7.36 19.07
CA PHE A 1 15.60 6.12 18.96
C PHE A 1 15.68 5.27 20.22
N ARG A 2 16.67 4.38 20.42
CA ARG A 2 16.74 3.61 21.69
C ARG A 2 17.08 4.45 22.94
N SER A 3 17.72 5.60 22.75
CA SER A 3 18.09 6.55 23.82
C SER A 3 17.22 7.83 23.87
N GLY A 4 16.12 7.90 23.13
CA GLY A 4 15.19 9.06 23.17
C GLY A 4 15.64 10.36 22.45
N ASN A 5 16.91 10.50 22.05
CA ASN A 5 17.42 11.75 21.46
C ASN A 5 16.95 12.05 20.01
N PHE A 6 16.24 11.13 19.37
CA PHE A 6 15.74 11.30 17.99
C PHE A 6 14.35 10.69 17.91
N ASN A 7 13.40 11.51 17.43
CA ASN A 7 11.97 11.20 17.39
C ASN A 7 11.46 10.83 15.99
N ILE A 8 12.29 11.00 14.94
CA ILE A 8 11.94 10.74 13.55
C ILE A 8 12.99 9.84 12.91
N LEU A 9 12.55 8.71 12.36
CA LEU A 9 13.39 7.76 11.60
C LEU A 9 12.83 7.68 10.18
N VAL A 10 13.72 7.88 9.21
CA VAL A 10 13.43 7.65 7.79
C VAL A 10 14.20 6.41 7.38
N ALA A 11 13.53 5.43 6.79
CA ALA A 11 14.13 4.16 6.40
C ALA A 11 13.47 3.59 5.14
N THR A 12 14.24 2.78 4.40
CA THR A 12 13.74 1.92 3.33
C THR A 12 13.50 0.50 3.87
N ASP A 13 12.74 -0.33 3.15
CA ASP A 13 12.45 -1.71 3.57
C ASP A 13 13.73 -2.51 3.81
N VAL A 14 14.73 -2.36 2.92
CA VAL A 14 16.03 -3.03 3.06
C VAL A 14 16.76 -2.58 4.32
N ALA A 15 16.81 -1.27 4.56
CA ALA A 15 17.48 -0.73 5.74
C ALA A 15 16.75 -1.07 7.05
N SER A 16 15.43 -1.28 7.01
CA SER A 16 14.63 -1.59 8.20
C SER A 16 14.75 -3.04 8.69
N ARG A 17 15.21 -3.97 7.84
CA ARG A 17 15.42 -5.38 8.22
C ARG A 17 16.62 -5.48 9.17
N GLY A 18 16.40 -6.04 10.35
CA GLY A 18 17.44 -6.15 11.39
C GLY A 18 17.51 -4.97 12.35
N ILE A 19 16.81 -3.86 12.06
CA ILE A 19 16.63 -2.79 13.04
C ILE A 19 15.40 -3.10 13.90
N ASP A 20 15.64 -3.50 15.14
CA ASP A 20 14.58 -3.67 16.14
C ASP A 20 14.15 -2.30 16.69
N VAL A 21 13.30 -1.63 15.89
CA VAL A 21 12.53 -0.45 16.30
C VAL A 21 11.13 -0.94 16.65
N SER A 22 10.89 -1.09 17.94
CA SER A 22 9.57 -1.39 18.50
C SER A 22 9.02 -0.16 19.22
N ASP A 23 7.71 -0.14 19.44
CA ASP A 23 7.02 0.94 20.17
C ASP A 23 6.95 2.30 19.47
N ILE A 24 6.66 2.28 18.17
CA ILE A 24 6.48 3.51 17.39
C ILE A 24 5.03 4.00 17.57
N LYS A 25 4.83 5.28 17.86
CA LYS A 25 3.48 5.88 17.97
C LYS A 25 2.82 6.12 16.60
N TYR A 26 3.62 6.53 15.62
CA TYR A 26 3.18 6.89 14.27
C TYR A 26 4.04 6.19 13.20
N VAL A 27 3.39 5.51 12.27
CA VAL A 27 4.04 4.99 11.05
C VAL A 27 3.55 5.80 9.87
N ILE A 28 4.46 6.27 9.01
CA ILE A 28 4.12 7.02 7.80
C ILE A 28 4.73 6.28 6.61
N ASN A 29 3.89 5.71 5.75
CA ASN A 29 4.31 5.22 4.44
C ASN A 29 4.36 6.41 3.49
N TYR A 30 5.56 6.97 3.31
CA TYR A 30 5.78 8.04 2.35
C TYR A 30 5.55 7.56 0.91
N ASP A 31 6.17 6.43 0.56
CA ASP A 31 5.86 5.68 -0.66
C ASP A 31 5.09 4.41 -0.29
N PHE A 32 3.95 4.19 -0.95
CA PHE A 32 3.16 2.98 -0.72
C PHE A 32 3.98 1.75 -1.12
N PRO A 33 4.03 0.68 -0.30
CA PRO A 33 4.81 -0.51 -0.62
C PRO A 33 4.30 -1.19 -1.90
N ARG A 34 5.19 -1.95 -2.55
CA ARG A 34 4.83 -2.67 -3.78
C ARG A 34 3.91 -3.85 -3.51
N ASP A 35 4.01 -4.42 -2.31
CA ASP A 35 3.20 -5.55 -1.87
C ASP A 35 2.36 -5.21 -0.65
N ILE A 36 1.21 -5.86 -0.51
CA ILE A 36 0.26 -5.57 0.57
C ILE A 36 0.71 -6.19 1.90
N GLU A 37 1.44 -7.30 1.86
CA GLU A 37 2.07 -7.93 3.01
C GLU A 37 3.12 -6.99 3.64
N ASP A 38 3.90 -6.30 2.81
CA ASP A 38 4.85 -5.30 3.26
C ASP A 38 4.14 -4.11 3.94
N TYR A 39 2.98 -3.67 3.43
CA TYR A 39 2.15 -2.68 4.10
C TYR A 39 1.78 -3.13 5.52
N VAL A 40 1.31 -4.37 5.67
CA VAL A 40 0.95 -4.94 6.99
C VAL A 40 2.17 -5.01 7.91
N HIS A 41 3.32 -5.44 7.41
CA HIS A 41 4.57 -5.51 8.19
C HIS A 41 5.08 -4.13 8.63
N ARG A 42 4.92 -3.09 7.79
CA ARG A 42 5.30 -1.71 8.11
C ARG A 42 4.41 -1.13 9.19
N ILE A 43 3.10 -1.21 9.04
CA ILE A 43 2.17 -0.66 10.06
C ILE A 43 2.22 -1.46 11.37
N GLY A 44 2.61 -2.74 11.33
CA GLY A 44 2.83 -3.58 12.52
C GLY A 44 4.00 -3.13 13.42
N ARG A 45 4.71 -2.06 13.06
CA ARG A 45 5.72 -1.41 13.92
C ARG A 45 5.10 -0.49 14.97
N THR A 46 3.83 -0.12 14.80
CA THR A 46 3.03 0.61 15.79
C THR A 46 2.06 -0.32 16.55
N ALA A 47 1.30 0.23 17.50
CA ALA A 47 0.21 -0.45 18.20
C ALA A 47 0.58 -1.80 18.87
N ARG A 48 1.77 -1.88 19.49
CA ARG A 48 2.21 -3.09 20.21
C ARG A 48 1.71 -3.12 21.66
N GLY A 49 1.19 -4.27 22.09
CA GLY A 49 0.66 -4.49 23.44
C GLY A 49 -0.69 -3.80 23.64
N SER A 50 -0.87 -3.12 24.76
CA SER A 50 -2.10 -2.36 25.08
C SER A 50 -2.14 -0.95 24.50
N ARG A 51 -1.12 -0.55 23.73
CA ARG A 51 -0.99 0.82 23.22
C ARG A 51 -1.61 0.98 21.86
N LYS A 52 -2.28 2.11 21.65
CA LYS A 52 -2.78 2.51 20.34
C LYS A 52 -1.65 3.06 19.48
N GLY A 53 -1.79 2.89 18.18
CA GLY A 53 -0.87 3.36 17.17
C GLY A 53 -1.62 3.89 15.96
N THR A 54 -1.01 4.80 15.22
CA THR A 54 -1.61 5.38 14.01
C THR A 54 -0.69 5.18 12.82
N ALA A 55 -1.25 4.72 11.71
CA ALA A 55 -0.54 4.61 10.45
C ALA A 55 -1.15 5.56 9.41
N TYR A 56 -0.30 6.35 8.75
CA TYR A 56 -0.65 7.17 7.60
C TYR A 56 0.04 6.61 6.36
N SER A 57 -0.63 6.65 5.22
CA SER A 57 -0.03 6.24 3.96
C SER A 57 -0.40 7.25 2.89
N PHE A 58 0.61 7.76 2.20
CA PHE A 58 0.37 8.43 0.94
C PHE A 58 0.10 7.37 -0.13
N PHE A 59 -0.91 7.64 -0.94
CA PHE A 59 -1.39 6.71 -1.96
C PHE A 59 -1.69 7.52 -3.22
N CYS A 60 -0.97 7.22 -4.30
CA CYS A 60 -1.05 7.97 -5.55
C CYS A 60 -1.63 7.10 -6.67
N ASN A 61 -1.92 7.71 -7.82
CA ASN A 61 -2.46 6.99 -9.00
C ASN A 61 -1.52 5.87 -9.48
N THR A 62 -0.21 6.02 -9.28
CA THR A 62 0.80 4.98 -9.55
C THR A 62 0.61 3.74 -8.69
N ASP A 63 -0.08 3.86 -7.57
CA ASP A 63 -0.36 2.77 -6.62
C ASP A 63 -1.72 2.12 -6.86
N ALA A 64 -2.50 2.61 -7.83
CA ALA A 64 -3.84 2.12 -8.15
C ALA A 64 -3.94 0.58 -8.31
N PRO A 65 -2.95 -0.16 -8.84
CA PRO A 65 -3.00 -1.62 -8.86
C PRO A 65 -3.16 -2.28 -7.48
N ARG A 66 -2.68 -1.63 -6.41
CA ARG A 66 -2.76 -2.12 -5.01
C ARG A 66 -4.02 -1.67 -4.27
N ALA A 67 -4.84 -0.79 -4.87
CA ALA A 67 -6.00 -0.19 -4.20
C ALA A 67 -7.03 -1.23 -3.77
N SER A 68 -7.28 -2.25 -4.61
CA SER A 68 -8.25 -3.32 -4.28
C SER A 68 -7.86 -4.08 -3.01
N ASP A 69 -6.58 -4.42 -2.86
CA ASP A 69 -6.12 -5.19 -1.71
C ASP A 69 -6.07 -4.34 -0.43
N LEU A 70 -5.68 -3.07 -0.55
CA LEU A 70 -5.77 -2.13 0.57
C LEU A 70 -7.22 -1.98 1.06
N ILE A 71 -8.19 -1.82 0.16
CA ILE A 71 -9.62 -1.71 0.52
C ILE A 71 -10.09 -2.97 1.26
N LYS A 72 -9.70 -4.17 0.81
CA LYS A 72 -10.07 -5.43 1.49
C LYS A 72 -9.57 -5.45 2.92
N ILE A 73 -8.33 -5.02 3.15
CA ILE A 73 -7.75 -4.93 4.50
C ILE A 73 -8.53 -3.93 5.35
N LEU A 74 -8.73 -2.71 4.86
CA LEU A 74 -9.44 -1.66 5.60
C LEU A 74 -10.84 -2.11 6.01
N ARG A 75 -11.59 -2.76 5.11
CA ARG A 75 -12.91 -3.31 5.42
C ARG A 75 -12.84 -4.46 6.44
N LYS A 76 -11.87 -5.36 6.31
CA LYS A 76 -11.68 -6.48 7.26
C LYS A 76 -11.47 -6.00 8.70
N VAL A 77 -10.84 -4.83 8.87
CA VAL A 77 -10.58 -4.24 10.20
C VAL A 77 -11.54 -3.09 10.55
N ASN A 78 -12.68 -2.98 9.85
CA ASN A 78 -13.71 -1.95 10.07
C ASN A 78 -13.16 -0.51 10.07
N GLN A 79 -12.16 -0.24 9.25
CA GLN A 79 -11.64 1.11 9.02
C GLN A 79 -12.47 1.83 7.96
N ASN A 80 -12.55 3.15 8.07
CA ASN A 80 -13.18 3.98 7.04
C ASN A 80 -12.37 3.88 5.74
N VAL A 81 -13.04 3.56 4.64
CA VAL A 81 -12.43 3.50 3.30
C VAL A 81 -12.67 4.84 2.60
N PRO A 82 -11.63 5.60 2.25
CA PRO A 82 -11.81 6.84 1.51
C PRO A 82 -12.45 6.60 0.15
N GLU A 83 -13.44 7.41 -0.23
CA GLU A 83 -14.14 7.30 -1.52
C GLU A 83 -13.17 7.36 -2.72
N LYS A 84 -12.19 8.28 -2.67
CA LYS A 84 -11.13 8.40 -3.68
C LYS A 84 -10.34 7.11 -3.89
N LEU A 85 -10.15 6.30 -2.84
CA LEU A 85 -9.46 5.02 -2.95
C LEU A 85 -10.32 3.99 -3.69
N GLU A 86 -11.63 4.00 -3.47
CA GLU A 86 -12.57 3.14 -4.22
C GLU A 86 -12.64 3.53 -5.70
N GLU A 87 -12.64 4.83 -6.00
CA GLU A 87 -12.57 5.33 -7.37
C GLU A 87 -11.28 4.88 -8.07
N LEU A 88 -10.13 5.00 -7.41
CA LEU A 88 -8.85 4.53 -7.94
C LEU A 88 -8.87 3.03 -8.23
N ALA A 89 -9.46 2.22 -7.35
CA ALA A 89 -9.60 0.77 -7.57
C ALA A 89 -10.49 0.47 -8.79
N LYS A 90 -11.61 1.18 -8.96
CA LYS A 90 -12.50 1.03 -10.12
C LYS A 90 -11.78 1.40 -11.42
N ASN A 91 -11.04 2.51 -11.43
CA ASN A 91 -10.30 2.98 -12.60
C ASN A 91 -9.18 2.00 -13.00
N ALA A 92 -8.44 1.46 -12.03
CA ALA A 92 -7.39 0.46 -12.30
C ALA A 92 -7.94 -0.80 -13.01
N VAL A 93 -9.13 -1.26 -12.62
CA VAL A 93 -9.80 -2.41 -13.26
C VAL A 93 -10.20 -2.06 -14.70
N GLN A 94 -10.75 -0.86 -14.93
CA GLN A 94 -11.13 -0.41 -16.27
C GLN A 94 -9.92 -0.31 -17.21
N ASP A 95 -8.82 0.28 -16.74
CA ASP A 95 -7.59 0.42 -17.52
C ASP A 95 -6.99 -0.95 -17.90
N THR A 96 -7.03 -1.90 -16.96
CA THR A 96 -6.57 -3.27 -17.22
C THR A 96 -7.43 -3.96 -18.28
N ARG A 97 -8.76 -3.80 -18.20
CA ARG A 97 -9.70 -4.36 -19.21
C ARG A 97 -9.47 -3.77 -20.59
N ARG A 98 -9.33 -2.44 -20.70
CA ARG A 98 -9.06 -1.74 -21.97
C ARG A 98 -7.76 -2.24 -22.63
N LYS A 99 -6.68 -2.36 -21.85
CA LYS A 99 -5.39 -2.87 -22.36
C LYS A 99 -5.50 -4.31 -22.88
N ASN A 100 -6.26 -5.17 -22.20
CA ASN A 100 -6.46 -6.56 -22.62
C ASN A 100 -7.30 -6.66 -23.91
N GLN A 101 -8.31 -5.80 -24.07
CA GLN A 101 -9.12 -5.74 -25.29
C GLN A 101 -8.27 -5.29 -26.48
N TYR A 102 -7.46 -4.24 -26.31
CA TYR A 102 -6.55 -3.76 -27.35
C TYR A 102 -5.55 -4.86 -27.77
N LYS A 103 -4.89 -5.52 -26.81
CA LYS A 103 -3.97 -6.63 -27.12
C LYS A 103 -4.68 -7.74 -27.91
N ARG A 104 -5.88 -8.15 -27.51
CA ARG A 104 -6.64 -9.18 -28.26
C ARG A 104 -6.96 -8.76 -29.69
N SER A 105 -7.33 -7.50 -29.91
CA SER A 105 -7.56 -6.97 -31.26
C SER A 105 -6.29 -7.08 -32.10
N VAL A 106 -5.17 -6.57 -31.59
CA VAL A 106 -3.87 -6.59 -32.29
C VAL A 106 -3.39 -8.01 -32.59
N TYR A 107 -3.54 -8.94 -31.64
CA TYR A 107 -3.19 -10.35 -31.87
C TYR A 107 -4.06 -11.02 -32.93
N ASN A 108 -5.35 -10.68 -33.00
CA ASN A 108 -6.22 -11.17 -34.05
C ASN A 108 -5.79 -10.59 -35.40
N ASP A 109 -5.57 -9.28 -35.50
CA ASP A 109 -5.15 -8.62 -36.74
C ASP A 109 -3.83 -9.18 -37.30
N LEU A 110 -2.85 -9.47 -36.43
CA LEU A 110 -1.57 -10.10 -36.79
C LEU A 110 -1.68 -11.58 -37.20
N ARG A 111 -2.80 -12.25 -36.92
CA ARG A 111 -3.01 -13.67 -37.25
C ARG A 111 -3.63 -13.87 -38.63
N TYR A 112 -4.09 -12.80 -39.27
CA TYR A 112 -4.71 -12.79 -40.59
C TYR A 112 -3.80 -12.18 -41.68
N VAL A 113 -2.52 -11.95 -41.37
CA VAL A 113 -1.42 -11.65 -42.32
C VAL A 113 -0.46 -12.83 -42.36
#